data_AF-A0A9C9G1Z5-F1
#
_entry.id   AF-A0A9C9G1Z5-F1
#
_cell.length_a   1.000
_cell.length_b   1.000
_cell.length_c   1.000
_cell.angle_alpha   90.00
_cell.angle_beta   90.00
_cell.angle_gamma   90.00
#
_symmetry.space_group_name_H-M   'P 1'
#
loop_
_entity.id
_entity.type
_entity.pdbx_description
1 polymer ?
#
loop_
_entity_poly.entity_id
_entity_poly.type
_entity_poly.pdbx_seq_one_letter_code
_entity_poly.pdbx_strand_id
1 'polypeptide(L)'
;MLPYAPTRPGVYVMRDNKGLCIYVGKARNLKNRLASYFRVANMAPKTRALMQRVERIDTTVTHTEEDALLLECTLIKKERPRYNVVLRDDK
;
A
#
# COMPACT_ATOMS: atom_id res chain seq x y z
N MET A 1 12.47 -11.76 2.04
CA MET A 1 12.87 -10.93 3.21
C MET A 1 12.30 -9.55 3.00
N LEU A 2 11.38 -9.09 3.84
CA LEU A 2 10.80 -7.75 3.71
C LEU A 2 11.92 -6.71 3.92
N PRO A 3 12.15 -5.75 2.99
CA PRO A 3 13.09 -4.66 3.22
C PRO A 3 12.69 -3.90 4.50
N TYR A 4 13.69 -3.35 5.17
CA TYR A 4 13.58 -2.65 6.45
C TYR A 4 12.58 -1.49 6.36
N ALA A 5 11.30 -1.77 6.59
CA ALA A 5 10.26 -0.75 6.57
C ALA A 5 10.31 0.05 7.90
N PRO A 6 10.22 1.38 7.83
CA PRO A 6 10.33 2.22 9.03
C PRO A 6 9.08 2.11 9.90
N THR A 7 9.26 2.28 11.21
CA THR A 7 8.17 2.40 12.21
C THR A 7 7.64 3.83 12.27
N ARG A 8 7.39 4.44 11.10
CA ARG A 8 6.94 5.82 10.94
C ARG A 8 5.67 5.87 10.08
N PRO A 9 4.89 6.97 10.16
CA PRO A 9 3.81 7.19 9.22
C PRO A 9 4.35 7.38 7.80
N GLY A 10 3.52 7.05 6.83
CA GLY A 10 3.86 7.25 5.43
C GLY A 10 2.91 6.56 4.47
N VAL A 11 3.29 6.60 3.20
CA VAL A 11 2.54 6.02 2.09
C VAL A 11 3.36 4.89 1.47
N TYR A 12 2.67 3.83 1.05
CA TYR A 12 3.24 2.75 0.25
C TYR A 12 2.52 2.64 -1.09
N VAL A 13 3.30 2.35 -2.13
CA VAL A 13 2.83 2.16 -3.50
C VAL A 13 3.21 0.75 -3.94
N MET A 14 2.21 -0.03 -4.33
CA MET A 14 2.41 -1.38 -4.86
C MET A 14 2.35 -1.34 -6.38
N ARG A 15 3.31 -2.01 -7.01
CA ARG A 15 3.46 -2.07 -8.47
C ARG A 15 3.50 -3.50 -8.97
N ASP A 16 3.00 -3.70 -10.19
CA ASP A 16 3.06 -4.98 -10.89
C ASP A 16 4.40 -5.22 -11.61
N ASN A 17 4.50 -6.34 -12.33
CA ASN A 17 5.67 -6.72 -13.11
C ASN A 17 5.98 -5.79 -14.29
N LYS A 18 5.04 -4.93 -14.68
CA LYS A 18 5.24 -3.88 -15.70
C LYS A 18 5.61 -2.55 -15.07
N GLY A 19 5.72 -2.48 -13.74
CA GLY A 19 6.00 -1.25 -12.99
C GLY A 19 4.77 -0.35 -12.80
N LEU A 20 3.58 -0.79 -13.22
CA LEU A 20 2.35 0.00 -13.11
C LEU A 20 1.91 0.10 -11.65
N CYS A 21 1.51 1.29 -11.22
CA CYS A 21 0.91 1.49 -9.91
C CYS A 21 -0.46 0.81 -9.83
N ILE A 22 -0.57 -0.24 -9.01
CA ILE A 22 -1.81 -1.02 -8.88
C ILE A 22 -2.55 -0.74 -7.58
N TYR A 23 -1.85 -0.30 -6.53
CA TYR A 23 -2.44 0.10 -5.26
C TYR A 23 -1.58 1.14 -4.53
N VAL A 24 -2.22 2.08 -3.84
CA VAL A 24 -1.61 3.07 -2.97
C VAL A 24 -2.34 3.00 -1.63
N GLY A 25 -1.60 3.01 -0.52
CA GLY A 25 -2.20 3.11 0.80
C GLY A 25 -1.30 3.87 1.78
N LYS A 26 -1.90 4.41 2.83
CA LYS A 26 -1.17 5.00 3.96
C LYS A 26 -1.09 4.09 5.18
N ALA A 27 -0.15 4.38 6.06
CA ALA A 27 -0.01 3.72 7.35
C ALA A 27 0.46 4.71 8.42
N ARG A 28 0.01 4.52 9.67
CA ARG A 28 0.62 5.15 10.86
C ARG A 28 1.99 4.55 11.18
N ASN A 29 2.18 3.29 10.80
CA ASN A 29 3.41 2.54 10.97
C ASN A 29 3.59 1.64 9.74
N LEU A 30 4.50 2.03 8.83
CA LEU A 30 4.75 1.31 7.59
C LEU A 30 5.21 -0.13 7.83
N LYS A 31 6.08 -0.37 8.82
CA LYS A 31 6.53 -1.72 9.19
C LYS A 31 5.37 -2.66 9.51
N ASN A 32 4.49 -2.25 10.42
CA ASN A 32 3.36 -3.08 10.85
C ASN A 32 2.37 -3.29 9.72
N ARG A 33 2.10 -2.24 8.93
CA ARG A 33 1.18 -2.33 7.80
C ARG A 33 1.70 -3.27 6.74
N LEU A 34 2.96 -3.12 6.32
CA LEU A 34 3.56 -3.98 5.31
C LEU A 34 3.67 -5.43 5.79
N ALA A 35 4.06 -5.67 7.05
CA ALA A 35 4.12 -7.02 7.62
C ALA A 35 2.76 -7.74 7.59
N SER A 36 1.64 -7.02 7.70
CA SER A 36 0.31 -7.62 7.65
C SER A 36 -0.01 -8.29 6.31
N TYR A 37 0.54 -7.78 5.20
CA TYR A 37 0.37 -8.36 3.87
C TYR A 37 1.12 -9.69 3.66
N PHE A 38 1.98 -10.11 4.58
CA PHE A 38 2.72 -11.38 4.50
C PHE A 38 2.23 -12.40 5.53
N ARG A 39 1.25 -12.04 6.37
CA ARG A 39 0.61 -12.95 7.31
C ARG A 39 -0.52 -13.67 6.59
N VAL A 40 -0.29 -14.93 6.21
CA VAL A 40 -1.17 -15.72 5.34
C VAL A 40 -2.49 -16.12 6.03
N ALA A 41 -2.47 -16.33 7.35
CA ALA A 41 -3.56 -16.98 8.08
C ALA A 41 -4.93 -16.26 8.00
N ASN A 42 -4.97 -14.93 7.78
CA ASN A 42 -6.20 -14.13 7.84
C ASN A 42 -6.35 -13.14 6.68
N MET A 43 -5.76 -13.42 5.53
CA MET A 43 -5.79 -12.49 4.40
C MET A 43 -7.09 -12.63 3.60
N ALA A 44 -7.83 -11.52 3.48
CA ALA A 44 -9.04 -11.44 2.66
C ALA A 44 -8.76 -11.80 1.19
N PRO A 45 -9.68 -12.49 0.47
CA PRO A 45 -9.47 -12.91 -0.91
C PRO A 45 -9.06 -11.79 -1.86
N LYS A 46 -9.66 -10.61 -1.74
CA LYS A 46 -9.32 -9.43 -2.56
C LYS A 46 -7.88 -8.96 -2.31
N THR A 47 -7.44 -8.97 -1.05
CA THR A 47 -6.06 -8.64 -0.67
C THR A 47 -5.07 -9.68 -1.18
N ARG A 48 -5.43 -10.97 -1.16
CA ARG A 48 -4.62 -12.04 -1.74
C ARG A 48 -4.43 -11.86 -3.25
N ALA A 49 -5.52 -11.55 -3.96
CA ALA A 49 -5.48 -11.30 -5.40
C ALA A 49 -4.67 -10.04 -5.79
N LEU A 50 -4.65 -9.03 -4.91
CA LEU A 50 -3.73 -7.89 -5.04
C LEU A 50 -2.29 -8.38 -4.86
N MET A 51 -1.96 -9.02 -3.75
CA MET A 51 -0.59 -9.43 -3.41
C MET A 51 0.03 -10.39 -4.43
N GLN A 52 -0.76 -11.24 -5.09
CA GLN A 52 -0.31 -12.09 -6.20
C GLN A 52 0.20 -11.32 -7.42
N ARG A 53 -0.16 -10.04 -7.56
CA ARG A 53 0.27 -9.17 -8.66
C ARG A 53 1.37 -8.19 -8.26
N VAL A 54 1.70 -8.09 -6.98
CA VAL A 54 2.69 -7.12 -6.48
C VAL A 54 4.08 -7.68 -6.70
N GLU A 55 4.87 -7.00 -7.52
CA GLU A 55 6.30 -7.28 -7.70
C GLU A 55 7.19 -6.31 -6.92
N ARG A 56 6.73 -5.07 -6.74
CA ARG A 56 7.50 -4.02 -6.07
C ARG A 56 6.63 -3.21 -5.13
N ILE A 57 7.19 -2.88 -3.96
CA ILE A 57 6.58 -1.99 -2.98
C ILE A 57 7.54 -0.83 -2.74
N ASP A 58 7.09 0.39 -3.06
CA ASP A 58 7.77 1.63 -2.74
C ASP A 58 7.18 2.23 -1.46
N THR A 59 8.00 2.89 -0.66
CA THR A 59 7.55 3.57 0.57
C THR A 59 8.10 4.98 0.66
N THR A 60 7.25 5.92 1.07
CA THR A 60 7.63 7.29 1.39
C THR A 60 7.24 7.58 2.83
N VAL A 61 8.22 7.90 3.68
CA VAL A 61 8.02 8.29 5.07
C VAL A 61 7.52 9.73 5.13
N THR A 62 6.57 10.01 6.02
CA THR A 62 6.09 11.36 6.31
C THR A 62 6.38 11.76 7.76
N HIS A 63 6.14 13.03 8.08
CA HIS A 63 6.28 13.54 9.45
C HIS A 63 5.02 13.26 10.27
N THR A 64 3.84 13.47 9.67
CA THR A 64 2.54 13.27 10.32
C THR A 64 1.66 12.26 9.56
N GLU A 65 0.52 11.90 10.16
CA GLU A 65 -0.49 11.08 9.50
C GLU A 65 -1.29 11.87 8.46
N GLU A 66 -1.45 13.17 8.69
CA GLU A 66 -2.10 14.13 7.81
C GLU A 66 -1.31 14.28 6.51
N ASP A 67 0.01 14.40 6.61
CA ASP A 67 0.91 14.40 5.43
C ASP A 67 0.76 13.11 4.63
N ALA A 68 0.69 11.97 5.31
CA ALA A 68 0.50 10.67 4.64
C ALA A 68 -0.86 10.59 3.94
N LEU A 69 -1.92 11.15 4.53
CA LEU A 69 -3.24 11.23 3.92
C LEU A 69 -3.24 12.12 2.67
N LEU A 70 -2.62 13.31 2.74
CA LEU A 70 -2.52 14.22 1.60
C LEU A 70 -1.71 13.60 0.46
N LEU A 71 -0.59 12.96 0.77
CA LEU A 71 0.26 12.29 -0.21
C LEU A 71 -0.46 11.09 -0.85
N GLU A 72 -1.15 10.26 -0.06
CA GLU A 72 -1.97 9.16 -0.55
C GLU A 72 -3.03 9.66 -1.53
N CYS A 73 -3.81 10.67 -1.12
CA CYS A 73 -4.83 11.28 -1.97
C CYS A 73 -4.24 11.80 -3.30
N THR A 74 -3.08 12.44 -3.24
CA THR A 74 -2.38 12.98 -4.41
C THR A 74 -1.96 11.86 -5.36
N LEU A 75 -1.35 10.79 -4.82
CA LEU A 75 -0.90 9.65 -5.61
C LEU A 75 -2.06 8.85 -6.21
N ILE A 76 -3.15 8.64 -5.47
CA ILE A 76 -4.36 7.99 -6.00
C ILE A 76 -4.96 8.80 -7.15
N LYS A 77 -5.05 10.13 -7.01
CA LYS A 77 -5.57 10.99 -8.08
C LYS A 77 -4.68 10.97 -9.34
N LYS A 78 -3.36 10.98 -9.15
CA LYS A 78 -2.37 10.99 -10.22
C LYS A 78 -2.30 9.65 -10.96
N GLU A 79 -2.19 8.55 -10.22
CA GLU A 79 -1.91 7.22 -10.79
C GLU A 79 -3.18 6.44 -11.13
N ARG A 80 -4.32 6.78 -10.50
CA ARG A 80 -5.62 6.10 -10.62
C ARG A 80 -5.50 4.56 -10.52
N PRO A 81 -4.96 4.03 -9.40
CA PRO A 81 -4.63 2.61 -9.28
C PRO A 81 -5.90 1.76 -9.29
N ARG A 82 -5.91 0.67 -10.07
CA ARG A 82 -7.07 -0.19 -10.23
C ARG A 82 -7.62 -0.73 -8.90
N TYR A 83 -6.74 -1.18 -7.99
CA TYR A 83 -7.19 -1.78 -6.73
C TYR A 83 -7.64 -0.76 -5.68
N ASN A 84 -7.32 0.53 -5.83
CA ASN A 84 -7.86 1.57 -4.94
C ASN A 84 -9.34 1.82 -5.14
N VAL A 85 -9.92 1.43 -6.27
CA VAL A 85 -11.37 1.46 -6.51
C VAL A 85 -12.01 0.17 -6.00
N VAL A 86 -11.46 -0.98 -6.43
CA VAL A 86 -12.01 -2.32 -6.11
C VAL A 86 -11.98 -2.65 -4.62
N LEU A 87 -10.97 -2.14 -3.88
CA LEU A 87 -10.86 -2.36 -2.43
C LEU A 87 -11.58 -1.29 -1.60
N ARG A 88 -12.14 -0.26 -2.23
CA ARG A 88 -12.84 0.84 -1.54
C ARG A 88 -14.27 0.46 -1.15
N ASP A 89 -14.89 -0.49 -1.86
CA ASP A 89 -16.27 -0.94 -1.66
C ASP A 89 -16.50 -1.77 -0.39
N ASP A 90 -15.45 -2.14 0.37
CA ASP A 90 -15.57 -2.93 1.61
C ASP A 90 -15.20 -2.12 2.87
N LYS A 91 -15.48 -0.81 2.92
CA LYS A 91 -15.35 -0.04 4.17
C LYS A 91 -16.65 0.63 4.57
#